data_AF-A0A948TZN4-F1
#
_entry.id   AF-A0A948TZN4-F1
#
_cell.length_a   1.000
_cell.length_b   1.000
_cell.length_c   1.000
_cell.angle_alpha   90.00
_cell.angle_beta   90.00
_cell.angle_gamma   90.00
#
_symmetry.space_group_name_H-M   'P 1'
#
loop_
_entity.id
_entity.type
_entity.pdbx_description
1 polymer ?
#
loop_
_entity_poly.entity_id
_entity_poly.type
_entity_poly.pdbx_seq_one_letter_code
_entity_poly.pdbx_strand_id
1 'polypeptide(L)'
;MKAKLFNVMAVILALGVTMNADAGLFGFGGTSWKEEVLLHDGSKLIVKRSQTYGGRHEIGQSPPVKEHTIRFELPNSGKNIEWTSEYGEELGRTNFNLLALHLLGGIPYLVTEPNLCLAYNKYGRPNPPYVIFKHDDGAWQRIPLSELPAEFKTINLIVNNGREEDIERAAKPLGYVSVESVQAINSSLRQPEYRTILREPLPEARVKQMCEVMIRYKCGWGAPGEFNKQYFESICK
;
A
#
# COMPACT_ATOMS: atom_id res chain seq x y z
N MET A 1 38.68 -59.75 6.23
CA MET A 1 37.43 -59.31 5.57
C MET A 1 36.67 -58.44 6.56
N LYS A 2 36.57 -57.13 6.30
CA LYS A 2 35.89 -56.15 7.16
C LYS A 2 34.47 -55.94 6.63
N ALA A 3 33.45 -56.41 7.35
CA ALA A 3 32.07 -56.07 7.05
C ALA A 3 31.73 -54.73 7.72
N LYS A 4 31.28 -53.77 6.90
CA LYS A 4 30.97 -52.39 7.29
C LYS A 4 29.56 -52.31 7.89
N LEU A 5 29.50 -51.65 9.04
CA LEU A 5 28.56 -50.60 9.46
C LEU A 5 27.31 -50.39 8.57
N PHE A 6 26.12 -50.65 9.10
CA PHE A 6 24.91 -49.92 8.72
C PHE A 6 24.23 -49.40 9.98
N ASN A 7 24.59 -48.17 10.33
CA ASN A 7 23.87 -47.34 11.30
C ASN A 7 22.49 -47.03 10.73
N VAL A 8 21.44 -47.48 11.41
CA VAL A 8 20.07 -47.01 11.18
C VAL A 8 19.98 -45.60 11.76
N MET A 9 20.29 -44.59 10.94
CA MET A 9 19.87 -43.22 11.22
C MET A 9 18.37 -43.13 10.91
N ALA A 10 17.57 -43.10 11.97
CA ALA A 10 16.17 -42.70 11.90
C ALA A 10 16.10 -41.25 11.41
N VAL A 11 15.73 -41.09 10.13
CA VAL A 11 15.38 -39.82 9.51
C VAL A 11 14.09 -39.35 10.18
N ILE A 12 14.21 -38.45 11.16
CA ILE A 12 13.07 -37.71 11.70
C ILE A 12 12.56 -36.81 10.57
N LEU A 13 11.36 -37.16 10.11
CA LEU A 13 10.49 -36.40 9.23
C LEU A 13 10.50 -34.90 9.62
N ALA A 14 11.20 -34.09 8.84
CA ALA A 14 10.96 -32.66 8.77
C ALA A 14 9.64 -32.43 8.02
N LEU A 15 8.52 -32.83 8.62
CA LEU A 15 7.21 -32.35 8.20
C LEU A 15 7.14 -30.89 8.60
N GLY A 16 7.14 -30.04 7.58
CA GLY A 16 7.12 -28.61 7.68
C GLY A 16 6.01 -28.13 8.60
N VAL A 17 6.42 -27.74 9.80
CA VAL A 17 5.76 -26.67 10.52
C VAL A 17 6.04 -25.43 9.66
N THR A 18 5.15 -25.14 8.70
CA THR A 18 5.05 -23.79 8.17
C THR A 18 4.70 -22.93 9.37
N MET A 19 5.71 -22.33 9.97
CA MET A 19 5.53 -21.39 11.06
C MET A 19 4.69 -20.25 10.50
N ASN A 20 3.38 -20.25 10.77
CA ASN A 20 2.60 -19.03 10.81
C ASN A 20 3.19 -18.21 11.96
N ALA A 21 4.28 -17.50 11.69
CA ALA A 21 4.67 -16.35 12.47
C ALA A 21 3.64 -15.24 12.18
N ASP A 22 2.40 -15.44 12.61
CA ASP A 22 1.47 -14.35 12.86
C ASP A 22 1.82 -13.74 14.23
N ALA A 23 3.07 -13.28 14.35
CA ALA A 23 3.47 -12.36 15.40
C ALA A 23 3.21 -10.94 14.88
N GLY A 24 1.95 -10.52 14.97
CA GLY A 24 1.50 -9.22 14.47
C GLY A 24 0.14 -8.82 14.99
N LEU A 25 -0.18 -9.17 16.25
CA LEU A 25 -1.35 -8.66 16.97
C LEU A 25 -0.88 -7.97 18.25
N PHE A 26 -0.09 -6.89 18.13
CA PHE A 26 0.44 -6.04 19.22
C PHE A 26 1.72 -6.56 19.94
N GLY A 27 2.91 -6.37 19.35
CA GLY A 27 4.16 -6.68 20.06
C GLY A 27 5.48 -6.18 19.47
N PHE A 28 5.57 -5.88 18.17
CA PHE A 28 6.76 -5.25 17.56
C PHE A 28 6.36 -4.24 16.47
N GLY A 29 6.05 -3.01 16.87
CA GLY A 29 6.09 -1.80 16.01
C GLY A 29 5.20 -1.72 14.75
N GLY A 30 4.24 -2.62 14.56
CA GLY A 30 3.44 -2.72 13.33
C GLY A 30 2.10 -3.43 13.50
N THR A 31 1.24 -3.31 12.49
CA THR A 31 -0.07 -3.97 12.37
C THR A 31 -0.11 -4.82 11.11
N SER A 32 -0.89 -5.90 11.12
CA SER A 32 -1.14 -6.67 9.91
C SER A 32 -2.53 -7.27 9.92
N TRP A 33 -3.16 -7.35 8.75
CA TRP A 33 -4.47 -7.98 8.58
C TRP A 33 -4.57 -8.60 7.20
N LYS A 34 -5.62 -9.40 7.01
CA LYS A 34 -6.03 -9.92 5.71
C LYS A 34 -7.33 -9.24 5.29
N GLU A 35 -7.47 -8.90 4.01
CA GLU A 35 -8.69 -8.34 3.44
C GLU A 35 -9.06 -9.07 2.14
N GLU A 36 -10.35 -9.32 1.93
CA GLU A 36 -10.87 -9.80 0.66
C GLU A 36 -10.95 -8.65 -0.35
N VAL A 37 -10.48 -8.94 -1.56
CA VAL A 37 -10.54 -8.06 -2.72
C VAL A 37 -11.50 -8.68 -3.72
N LEU A 38 -12.59 -7.96 -4.04
CA LEU A 38 -13.50 -8.31 -5.12
C LEU A 38 -12.94 -7.78 -6.45
N LEU A 39 -12.67 -8.69 -7.37
CA LEU A 39 -12.13 -8.38 -8.70
C LEU A 39 -13.26 -8.07 -9.69
N HIS A 40 -12.89 -7.49 -10.83
CA HIS A 40 -13.82 -7.03 -11.86
C HIS A 40 -14.66 -8.16 -12.49
N ASP A 41 -14.17 -9.40 -12.46
CA ASP A 41 -14.85 -10.61 -12.94
C ASP A 41 -15.74 -11.29 -11.88
N GLY A 42 -15.84 -10.71 -10.69
CA GLY A 42 -16.59 -11.25 -9.56
C GLY A 42 -15.85 -12.28 -8.71
N SER A 43 -14.63 -12.67 -9.11
CA SER A 43 -13.77 -13.51 -8.27
C SER A 43 -13.22 -12.73 -7.08
N LYS A 44 -12.76 -13.47 -6.06
CA LYS A 44 -12.21 -12.89 -4.83
C LYS A 44 -10.76 -13.32 -4.63
N LEU A 45 -9.99 -12.43 -4.02
CA LEU A 45 -8.60 -12.66 -3.61
C LEU A 45 -8.41 -12.27 -2.15
N ILE A 46 -7.63 -13.03 -1.39
CA ILE A 46 -7.18 -12.62 -0.05
C ILE A 46 -5.84 -11.91 -0.17
N VAL A 47 -5.78 -10.68 0.32
CA VAL A 47 -4.55 -9.89 0.41
C VAL A 47 -4.15 -9.75 1.87
N LYS A 48 -2.90 -10.07 2.20
CA LYS A 48 -2.32 -9.73 3.50
C LYS A 48 -1.70 -8.33 3.39
N ARG A 49 -2.15 -7.40 4.22
CA ARG A 49 -1.50 -6.09 4.40
C ARG A 49 -0.72 -6.07 5.71
N SER A 50 0.46 -5.49 5.68
CA SER A 50 1.29 -5.21 6.86
C SER A 50 1.74 -3.76 6.85
N GLN A 51 1.79 -3.14 8.03
CA GLN A 51 2.22 -1.76 8.23
C GLN A 51 3.22 -1.70 9.38
N THR A 52 4.22 -0.83 9.25
CA THR A 52 5.12 -0.44 10.34
C THR A 52 4.90 1.03 10.66
N TYR A 53 5.14 1.43 11.91
CA TYR A 53 4.91 2.80 12.36
C TYR A 53 6.21 3.46 12.78
N GLY A 54 6.35 4.76 12.45
CA GLY A 54 7.57 5.52 12.68
C GLY A 54 7.73 6.68 11.70
N GLY A 55 8.74 7.52 11.92
CA GLY A 55 9.02 8.68 11.06
C GLY A 55 8.62 10.00 11.70
N ARG A 56 8.52 11.06 10.89
CA ARG A 56 8.34 12.44 11.36
C ARG A 56 6.90 12.71 11.78
N HIS A 57 6.72 13.08 13.04
CA HIS A 57 5.45 13.47 13.66
C HIS A 57 5.67 14.52 14.75
N GLU A 58 4.60 15.20 15.14
CA GLU A 58 4.61 16.17 16.23
C GLU A 58 4.56 15.46 17.59
N ILE A 59 5.08 16.13 18.63
CA ILE A 59 5.03 15.60 20.01
C ILE A 59 3.57 15.44 20.43
N GLY A 60 3.23 14.24 20.93
CA GLY A 60 1.87 13.91 21.35
C GLY A 60 0.99 13.32 20.24
N GLN A 61 1.47 13.27 18.99
CA GLN A 61 0.81 12.54 17.90
C GLN A 61 1.34 11.11 17.81
N SER A 62 0.48 10.18 17.40
CA SER A 62 0.92 8.81 17.08
C SER A 62 1.88 8.83 15.88
N PRO A 63 2.90 7.95 15.85
CA PRO A 63 3.78 7.83 14.70
C PRO A 63 2.98 7.45 13.43
N PRO A 64 3.32 8.01 12.26
CA PRO A 64 2.62 7.69 11.03
C PRO A 64 3.02 6.29 10.54
N VAL A 65 2.32 5.81 9.52
CA VAL A 65 2.74 4.61 8.78
C VAL A 65 4.07 4.93 8.09
N LYS A 66 5.11 4.20 8.51
CA LYS A 66 6.46 4.31 7.98
C LYS A 66 6.56 3.60 6.63
N GLU A 67 6.09 2.36 6.59
CA GLU A 67 6.05 1.49 5.42
C GLU A 67 4.76 0.68 5.43
N HIS A 68 4.28 0.32 4.25
CA HIS A 68 3.26 -0.72 4.15
C HIS A 68 3.56 -1.69 3.02
N THR A 69 3.11 -2.92 3.19
CA THR A 69 3.34 -4.01 2.25
C THR A 69 2.03 -4.75 2.04
N ILE A 70 1.74 -5.12 0.79
CA ILE A 70 0.73 -6.12 0.49
C ILE A 70 1.37 -7.38 -0.08
N ARG A 71 0.80 -8.52 0.27
CA ARG A 71 1.17 -9.84 -0.23
C ARG A 71 -0.07 -10.62 -0.61
N PHE A 72 -0.02 -11.28 -1.75
CA PHE A 72 -1.11 -12.14 -2.23
C PHE A 72 -0.59 -13.19 -3.19
N GLU A 73 -1.36 -14.23 -3.39
CA GLU A 73 -1.06 -15.33 -4.29
C GLU A 73 -1.85 -15.14 -5.60
N LEU A 74 -1.19 -15.23 -6.75
CA LEU A 74 -1.86 -15.15 -8.04
C LEU A 74 -2.79 -16.36 -8.25
N PRO A 75 -4.06 -16.14 -8.61
CA PRO A 75 -4.95 -17.23 -9.00
C PRO A 75 -4.33 -18.10 -10.10
N ASN A 76 -4.59 -19.40 -10.06
CA ASN A 76 -4.13 -20.43 -11.01
C ASN A 76 -2.62 -20.73 -11.05
N SER A 77 -1.74 -19.77 -10.76
CA SER A 77 -0.28 -19.99 -10.79
C SER A 77 0.33 -20.27 -9.42
N GLY A 78 -0.33 -19.85 -8.34
CA GLY A 78 0.19 -19.95 -6.98
C GLY A 78 1.41 -19.07 -6.69
N LYS A 79 1.75 -18.16 -7.61
CA LYS A 79 2.90 -17.27 -7.45
C LYS A 79 2.59 -16.19 -6.43
N ASN A 80 3.45 -16.05 -5.42
CA ASN A 80 3.38 -14.96 -4.46
C ASN A 80 3.84 -13.64 -5.08
N ILE A 81 3.03 -12.59 -4.90
CA ILE A 81 3.30 -11.23 -5.31
C ILE A 81 3.40 -10.37 -4.06
N GLU A 82 4.39 -9.49 -4.04
CA GLU A 82 4.61 -8.52 -2.97
C GLU A 82 4.76 -7.12 -3.56
N TRP A 83 4.15 -6.12 -2.93
CA TRP A 83 4.41 -4.72 -3.22
C TRP A 83 4.59 -3.96 -1.91
N THR A 84 5.55 -3.05 -1.87
CA THR A 84 5.85 -2.24 -0.69
C THR A 84 5.86 -0.76 -1.07
N SER A 85 5.13 0.06 -0.32
CA SER A 85 5.36 1.51 -0.31
C SER A 85 6.41 1.81 0.74
N GLU A 86 7.63 2.01 0.26
CA GLU A 86 8.82 2.25 1.08
C GLU A 86 8.72 3.55 1.89
N TYR A 87 9.56 3.68 2.91
CA TYR A 87 9.74 4.90 3.66
C TYR A 87 10.42 5.98 2.80
N GLY A 88 9.76 7.11 2.59
CA GLY A 88 10.39 8.29 1.99
C GLY A 88 11.04 9.13 3.07
N GLU A 89 12.37 9.15 3.15
CA GLU A 89 13.12 9.95 4.15
C GLU A 89 12.74 11.44 4.10
N GLU A 90 12.56 11.97 2.90
CA GLU A 90 12.15 13.35 2.63
C GLU A 90 10.68 13.64 2.95
N LEU A 91 9.87 12.58 3.11
CA LEU A 91 8.46 12.64 3.50
C LEU A 91 8.29 12.36 5.00
N GLY A 92 9.23 11.62 5.59
CA GLY A 92 9.16 11.12 6.96
C GLY A 92 8.06 10.08 7.18
N ARG A 93 7.61 9.38 6.12
CA ARG A 93 6.51 8.39 6.14
C ARG A 93 6.47 7.58 4.83
N THR A 94 5.52 6.66 4.71
CA THR A 94 5.28 5.91 3.47
C THR A 94 4.83 6.81 2.33
N ASN A 95 5.21 6.46 1.10
CA ASN A 95 4.95 7.26 -0.10
C ASN A 95 3.47 7.29 -0.53
N PHE A 96 2.72 6.21 -0.30
CA PHE A 96 1.41 6.00 -0.90
C PHE A 96 0.37 5.45 0.08
N ASN A 97 -0.91 5.72 -0.20
CA ASN A 97 -2.03 4.95 0.34
C ASN A 97 -2.56 4.00 -0.73
N LEU A 98 -2.94 2.78 -0.33
CA LEU A 98 -3.49 1.76 -1.22
C LEU A 98 -4.98 1.95 -1.39
N LEU A 99 -5.46 1.93 -2.64
CA LEU A 99 -6.87 2.13 -2.96
C LEU A 99 -7.50 0.91 -3.64
N ALA A 100 -6.81 0.30 -4.60
CA ALA A 100 -7.32 -0.87 -5.30
C ALA A 100 -6.22 -1.83 -5.75
N LEU A 101 -6.57 -3.11 -5.78
CA LEU A 101 -5.82 -4.17 -6.44
C LEU A 101 -6.74 -4.84 -7.45
N HIS A 102 -6.32 -4.87 -8.72
CA HIS A 102 -7.03 -5.56 -9.80
C HIS A 102 -6.11 -6.55 -10.48
N LEU A 103 -6.72 -7.49 -11.19
CA LEU A 103 -6.04 -8.49 -12.01
C LEU A 103 -6.70 -8.52 -13.37
N LEU A 104 -5.92 -8.57 -14.45
CA LEU A 104 -6.41 -8.85 -15.80
C LEU A 104 -5.43 -9.80 -16.49
N GLY A 105 -5.91 -10.95 -16.97
CA GLY A 105 -5.05 -11.94 -17.62
C GLY A 105 -3.92 -12.46 -16.73
N GLY A 106 -4.13 -12.52 -15.40
CA GLY A 106 -3.10 -12.92 -14.43
C GLY A 106 -2.07 -11.82 -14.10
N ILE A 107 -2.23 -10.61 -14.64
CA ILE A 107 -1.35 -9.45 -14.40
C ILE A 107 -1.97 -8.58 -13.31
N PRO A 108 -1.29 -8.37 -12.17
CA PRO A 108 -1.71 -7.43 -11.14
C PRO A 108 -1.57 -5.97 -11.53
N TYR A 109 -2.53 -5.15 -11.07
CA TYR A 109 -2.52 -3.69 -11.16
C TYR A 109 -2.87 -3.10 -9.80
N LEU A 110 -2.06 -2.15 -9.34
CA LEU A 110 -2.31 -1.38 -8.13
C LEU A 110 -2.68 0.05 -8.47
N VAL A 111 -3.74 0.53 -7.84
CA VAL A 111 -4.10 1.94 -7.81
C VAL A 111 -3.77 2.46 -6.42
N THR A 112 -2.87 3.43 -6.35
CA THR A 112 -2.50 4.11 -5.11
C THR A 112 -2.75 5.61 -5.25
N GLU A 113 -2.77 6.31 -4.12
CA GLU A 113 -2.65 7.76 -4.09
C GLU A 113 -1.39 8.19 -3.35
N PRO A 114 -0.78 9.34 -3.69
CA PRO A 114 0.30 9.90 -2.89
C PRO A 114 -0.15 10.21 -1.46
N ASN A 115 0.63 9.79 -0.47
CA ASN A 115 0.35 10.02 0.94
C ASN A 115 0.61 11.47 1.36
N LEU A 116 -0.48 12.24 1.53
CA LEU A 116 -0.47 13.67 1.87
C LEU A 116 0.27 14.56 0.85
N CYS A 117 0.38 15.84 1.18
CA CYS A 117 0.85 16.86 0.26
C CYS A 117 2.31 16.74 -0.16
N LEU A 118 3.20 16.24 0.71
CA LEU A 118 4.61 16.07 0.33
C LEU A 118 4.77 14.99 -0.74
N ALA A 119 4.12 13.83 -0.56
CA ALA A 119 4.14 12.79 -1.59
C ALA A 119 3.43 13.27 -2.86
N TYR A 120 2.31 13.97 -2.73
CA TYR A 120 1.58 14.51 -3.89
C TYR A 120 2.48 15.43 -4.73
N ASN A 121 3.24 16.33 -4.09
CA ASN A 121 4.21 17.17 -4.78
C ASN A 121 5.40 16.35 -5.35
N LYS A 122 5.94 15.38 -4.60
CA LYS A 122 7.02 14.48 -5.06
C LYS A 122 6.66 13.73 -6.34
N TYR A 123 5.43 13.23 -6.44
CA TYR A 123 4.99 12.39 -7.56
C TYR A 123 4.38 13.18 -8.72
N GLY A 124 4.58 14.51 -8.75
CA GLY A 124 4.20 15.37 -9.87
C GLY A 124 2.74 15.79 -9.87
N ARG A 125 2.08 15.75 -8.70
CA ARG A 125 0.70 16.20 -8.49
C ARG A 125 -0.29 15.61 -9.52
N PRO A 126 -0.39 14.26 -9.61
CA PRO A 126 -1.24 13.61 -10.60
C PRO A 126 -2.70 14.08 -10.50
N ASN A 127 -3.41 14.11 -11.63
CA ASN A 127 -4.84 14.42 -11.69
C ASN A 127 -5.57 13.52 -12.72
N PRO A 128 -6.44 12.58 -12.30
CA PRO A 128 -6.79 12.20 -10.92
C PRO A 128 -5.60 11.87 -10.02
N PRO A 129 -5.73 11.92 -8.68
CA PRO A 129 -4.62 11.84 -7.74
C PRO A 129 -4.07 10.42 -7.55
N TYR A 130 -3.86 9.68 -8.65
CA TYR A 130 -3.40 8.31 -8.63
C TYR A 130 -1.96 8.17 -9.09
N VAL A 131 -1.26 7.21 -8.47
CA VAL A 131 -0.03 6.61 -9.00
C VAL A 131 -0.32 5.14 -9.19
N ILE A 132 -0.12 4.64 -10.41
CA ILE A 132 -0.60 3.32 -10.80
C ILE A 132 0.61 2.45 -11.09
N PHE A 133 0.56 1.22 -10.61
CA PHE A 133 1.59 0.22 -10.84
C PHE A 133 1.00 -0.99 -11.54
N LYS A 134 1.72 -1.51 -12.53
CA LYS A 134 1.47 -2.80 -13.16
C LYS A 134 2.59 -3.74 -12.76
N HIS A 135 2.26 -4.97 -12.42
CA HIS A 135 3.28 -6.00 -12.18
C HIS A 135 3.50 -6.81 -13.45
N ASP A 136 4.58 -6.53 -14.15
CA ASP A 136 4.96 -7.20 -15.40
C ASP A 136 6.37 -7.77 -15.29
N ASP A 137 6.59 -8.94 -15.89
CA ASP A 137 7.89 -9.65 -15.89
C ASP A 137 8.59 -9.76 -14.51
N GLY A 138 7.79 -9.97 -13.45
CA GLY A 138 8.32 -10.13 -12.08
C GLY A 138 8.65 -8.84 -11.33
N ALA A 139 8.34 -7.67 -11.89
CA ALA A 139 8.59 -6.38 -11.24
C ALA A 139 7.38 -5.45 -11.32
N TRP A 140 7.25 -4.57 -10.33
CA TRP A 140 6.28 -3.48 -10.36
C TRP A 140 6.83 -2.30 -11.14
N GLN A 141 6.05 -1.80 -12.09
CA GLN A 141 6.39 -0.64 -12.91
C GLN A 141 5.27 0.39 -12.82
N ARG A 142 5.63 1.66 -12.69
CA ARG A 142 4.66 2.76 -12.75
C ARG A 142 4.16 2.89 -14.19
N ILE A 143 2.84 2.94 -14.37
CA ILE A 143 2.18 3.15 -15.66
C ILE A 143 1.32 4.43 -15.62
N PRO A 144 1.06 5.08 -16.78
CA PRO A 144 0.10 6.17 -16.86
C PRO A 144 -1.35 5.67 -16.70
N LEU A 145 -2.27 6.55 -16.29
CA LEU A 145 -3.70 6.23 -16.14
C LEU A 145 -4.36 5.74 -17.44
N SER A 146 -3.87 6.19 -18.60
CA SER A 146 -4.33 5.74 -19.91
C SER A 146 -4.08 4.25 -20.17
N GLU A 147 -3.12 3.63 -19.47
CA GLU A 147 -2.80 2.20 -19.60
C GLU A 147 -3.56 1.33 -18.58
N LEU A 148 -4.26 1.92 -17.62
CA LEU A 148 -5.06 1.15 -16.66
C LEU A 148 -6.31 0.58 -17.38
N PRO A 149 -6.54 -0.75 -17.37
CA PRO A 149 -7.69 -1.37 -18.03
C PRO A 149 -9.03 -0.72 -17.67
N ALA A 150 -9.89 -0.46 -18.67
CA ALA A 150 -11.13 0.31 -18.52
C ALA A 150 -12.21 -0.40 -17.67
N GLU A 151 -12.13 -1.72 -17.54
CA GLU A 151 -13.00 -2.53 -16.67
C GLU A 151 -12.73 -2.31 -15.17
N PHE A 152 -11.54 -1.82 -14.81
CA PHE A 152 -11.21 -1.50 -13.43
C PHE A 152 -11.86 -0.19 -13.02
N LYS A 153 -12.91 -0.31 -12.19
CA LYS A 153 -13.74 0.82 -11.75
C LYS A 153 -13.77 0.97 -10.23
N THR A 154 -13.51 -0.09 -9.47
CA THR A 154 -13.78 -0.11 -8.04
C THR A 154 -12.54 0.19 -7.20
N ILE A 155 -12.78 0.85 -6.06
CA ILE A 155 -11.86 0.96 -4.92
C ILE A 155 -12.17 -0.22 -4.01
N ASN A 156 -11.38 -1.30 -4.14
CA ASN A 156 -11.68 -2.62 -3.60
C ASN A 156 -10.73 -3.07 -2.48
N LEU A 157 -9.90 -2.15 -2.00
CA LEU A 157 -9.10 -2.30 -0.79
C LEU A 157 -9.57 -1.30 0.27
N ILE A 158 -9.30 -1.59 1.53
CA ILE A 158 -9.52 -0.65 2.63
C ILE A 158 -8.59 0.56 2.45
N VAL A 159 -9.19 1.75 2.38
CA VAL A 159 -8.45 3.02 2.42
C VAL A 159 -8.11 3.29 3.88
N ASN A 160 -6.96 2.77 4.33
CA ASN A 160 -6.55 2.82 5.75
C ASN A 160 -5.81 4.11 6.10
N ASN A 161 -6.59 5.14 6.46
CA ASN A 161 -6.10 6.39 7.04
C ASN A 161 -6.51 6.47 8.52
N GLY A 162 -5.96 5.60 9.37
CA GLY A 162 -6.24 5.60 10.82
C GLY A 162 -7.50 4.82 11.21
N ARG A 163 -7.70 3.64 10.63
CA ARG A 163 -8.91 2.81 10.79
C ARG A 163 -8.63 1.45 11.41
N GLU A 164 -7.55 1.34 12.17
CA GLU A 164 -7.05 0.10 12.74
C GLU A 164 -8.12 -0.61 13.58
N GLU A 165 -8.87 0.11 14.41
CA GLU A 165 -9.94 -0.46 15.25
C GLU A 165 -11.11 -1.02 14.43
N ASP A 166 -11.50 -0.33 13.35
CA ASP A 166 -12.55 -0.81 12.42
C ASP A 166 -12.10 -2.09 11.73
N ILE A 167 -10.84 -2.12 11.28
CA ILE A 167 -10.21 -3.26 10.58
C ILE A 167 -10.12 -4.46 11.52
N GLU A 168 -9.62 -4.27 12.73
CA GLU A 168 -9.49 -5.34 13.73
C GLU A 168 -10.86 -5.93 14.07
N ARG A 169 -11.85 -5.07 14.33
CA ARG A 169 -13.21 -5.48 14.65
C ARG A 169 -13.83 -6.27 13.50
N ALA A 170 -13.63 -5.82 12.26
CA ALA A 170 -14.16 -6.49 11.07
C ALA A 170 -13.45 -7.81 10.75
N ALA A 171 -12.15 -7.93 11.07
CA ALA A 171 -11.38 -9.16 10.83
C ALA A 171 -11.66 -10.25 11.87
N LYS A 172 -12.06 -9.88 13.08
CA LYS A 172 -12.25 -10.80 14.23
C LYS A 172 -13.10 -12.05 13.94
N PRO A 173 -14.23 -11.99 13.21
CA PRO A 173 -15.09 -13.17 13.02
C PRO A 173 -14.51 -14.22 12.06
N LEU A 174 -13.79 -13.79 11.01
CA LEU A 174 -13.34 -14.65 9.92
C LEU A 174 -11.81 -14.85 9.86
N GLY A 175 -11.05 -14.06 10.64
CA GLY A 175 -9.60 -13.96 10.52
C GLY A 175 -9.14 -13.08 9.34
N TYR A 176 -10.07 -12.45 8.63
CA TYR A 176 -9.87 -11.49 7.55
C TYR A 176 -11.08 -10.56 7.42
N VAL A 177 -10.89 -9.39 6.82
CA VAL A 177 -11.97 -8.45 6.52
C VAL A 177 -12.68 -8.89 5.23
N SER A 178 -13.96 -9.20 5.30
CA SER A 178 -14.74 -9.63 4.13
C SER A 178 -14.98 -8.49 3.13
N VAL A 179 -15.35 -8.81 1.89
CA VAL A 179 -15.70 -7.81 0.87
C VAL A 179 -16.76 -6.83 1.37
N GLU A 180 -17.81 -7.33 2.02
CA GLU A 180 -18.91 -6.52 2.55
C GLU A 180 -18.41 -5.59 3.66
N SER A 181 -17.47 -6.07 4.48
CA SER A 181 -16.84 -5.26 5.52
C SER A 181 -15.89 -4.21 4.95
N VAL A 182 -15.11 -4.52 3.90
CA VAL A 182 -14.28 -3.55 3.18
C VAL A 182 -15.15 -2.42 2.62
N GLN A 183 -16.26 -2.78 1.97
CA GLN A 183 -17.24 -1.82 1.43
C GLN A 183 -17.88 -0.98 2.54
N ALA A 184 -18.29 -1.59 3.65
CA ALA A 184 -18.89 -0.90 4.78
C ALA A 184 -17.90 0.07 5.43
N ILE A 185 -16.64 -0.35 5.60
CA ILE A 185 -15.53 0.49 6.06
C ILE A 185 -15.43 1.70 5.12
N ASN A 186 -15.19 1.50 3.82
CA ASN A 186 -15.02 2.61 2.86
C ASN A 186 -16.27 3.48 2.64
N SER A 187 -17.46 3.05 3.09
CA SER A 187 -18.75 3.71 2.80
C SER A 187 -18.84 5.16 3.27
N SER A 188 -18.08 5.56 4.30
CA SER A 188 -18.05 6.92 4.84
C SER A 188 -17.26 7.91 3.98
N LEU A 189 -16.39 7.43 3.07
CA LEU A 189 -15.54 8.26 2.22
C LEU A 189 -16.40 9.01 1.20
N ARG A 190 -16.29 10.34 1.15
CA ARG A 190 -17.16 11.19 0.29
C ARG A 190 -16.46 11.68 -0.98
N GLN A 191 -15.14 11.57 -1.03
CA GLN A 191 -14.33 11.98 -2.14
C GLN A 191 -14.64 11.11 -3.39
N PRO A 192 -14.86 11.71 -4.58
CA PRO A 192 -15.15 10.96 -5.81
C PRO A 192 -14.04 9.97 -6.14
N GLU A 193 -12.77 10.32 -5.89
CA GLU A 193 -11.59 9.46 -6.09
C GLU A 193 -11.57 8.21 -5.20
N TYR A 194 -12.40 8.14 -4.15
CA TYR A 194 -12.59 6.96 -3.29
C TYR A 194 -13.87 6.19 -3.57
N ARG A 195 -14.78 6.73 -4.40
CA ARG A 195 -16.04 6.07 -4.77
C ARG A 195 -15.87 5.19 -6.00
N THR A 196 -15.04 5.63 -6.93
CA THR A 196 -14.71 4.93 -8.18
C THR A 196 -13.34 5.37 -8.65
N ILE A 197 -12.68 4.54 -9.45
CA ILE A 197 -11.48 4.94 -10.18
C ILE A 197 -11.88 5.98 -11.22
N LEU A 198 -11.44 7.21 -11.02
CA LEU A 198 -11.65 8.31 -11.96
C LEU A 198 -10.78 8.14 -13.20
N ARG A 199 -11.33 8.50 -14.36
CA ARG A 199 -10.63 8.55 -15.65
C ARG A 199 -10.40 9.98 -16.12
N GLU A 200 -11.30 10.87 -15.75
CA GLU A 200 -11.23 12.28 -16.06
C GLU A 200 -10.59 13.08 -14.91
N PRO A 201 -9.82 14.14 -15.22
CA PRO A 201 -9.25 15.02 -14.21
C PRO A 201 -10.30 15.61 -13.28
N LEU A 202 -9.95 15.74 -12.00
CA LEU A 202 -10.71 16.53 -11.03
C LEU A 202 -10.70 18.02 -11.42
N PRO A 203 -11.75 18.79 -11.08
CA PRO A 203 -11.79 20.23 -11.32
C PRO A 203 -10.60 20.95 -10.68
N GLU A 204 -10.06 21.94 -11.37
CA GLU A 204 -8.87 22.69 -10.93
C GLU A 204 -9.04 23.29 -9.52
N ALA A 205 -10.23 23.80 -9.21
CA ALA A 205 -10.56 24.33 -7.89
C ALA A 205 -10.40 23.28 -6.77
N ARG A 206 -10.78 22.03 -7.04
CA ARG A 206 -10.59 20.92 -6.10
C ARG A 206 -9.12 20.58 -5.95
N VAL A 207 -8.38 20.47 -7.06
CA VAL A 207 -6.93 20.17 -7.02
C VAL A 207 -6.15 21.22 -6.23
N LYS A 208 -6.51 22.51 -6.36
CA LYS A 208 -5.92 23.60 -5.57
C LYS A 208 -6.22 23.49 -4.07
N GLN A 209 -7.41 22.99 -3.71
CA GLN A 209 -7.81 22.79 -2.31
C GLN A 209 -7.19 21.55 -1.66
N MET A 210 -6.75 20.56 -2.46
CA MET A 210 -6.16 19.34 -1.92
C MET A 210 -4.85 19.62 -1.17
N CYS A 211 -3.94 20.34 -1.82
CA CYS A 211 -2.60 20.58 -1.32
C CYS A 211 -1.96 21.82 -1.95
N GLU A 212 -1.22 22.58 -1.15
CA GLU A 212 -0.36 23.65 -1.66
C GLU A 212 0.74 23.10 -2.58
N VAL A 213 1.17 23.92 -3.54
CA VAL A 213 2.31 23.60 -4.39
C VAL A 213 3.58 23.76 -3.57
N MET A 214 4.39 22.71 -3.54
CA MET A 214 5.68 22.70 -2.86
C MET A 214 6.75 22.13 -3.78
N ILE A 215 7.94 22.71 -3.70
CA ILE A 215 9.13 22.26 -4.42
C ILE A 215 10.13 21.72 -3.39
N ARG A 216 10.78 20.61 -3.75
CA ARG A 216 11.88 20.05 -2.98
C ARG A 216 13.15 20.86 -3.26
N TYR A 217 13.69 21.51 -2.23
CA TYR A 217 14.98 22.20 -2.29
C TYR A 217 15.95 21.50 -1.34
N LYS A 218 16.98 20.83 -1.89
CA LYS A 218 17.97 20.05 -1.13
C LYS A 218 17.32 19.19 -0.02
N CYS A 219 17.40 19.65 1.24
CA CYS A 219 16.94 18.97 2.44
C CYS A 219 15.50 19.34 2.90
N GLY A 220 14.84 20.33 2.28
CA GLY A 220 13.50 20.78 2.67
C GLY A 220 12.46 20.90 1.54
N TRP A 221 11.20 21.12 1.94
CA TRP A 221 10.08 21.41 1.04
C TRP A 221 9.59 22.82 1.34
N GLY A 222 9.34 23.62 0.31
CA GLY A 222 8.81 24.97 0.47
C GLY A 222 8.00 25.42 -0.73
N ALA A 223 7.24 26.49 -0.55
CA ALA A 223 6.51 27.13 -1.64
C ALA A 223 7.48 27.56 -2.77
N PRO A 224 7.03 27.57 -4.03
CA PRO A 224 7.81 28.10 -5.15
C PRO A 224 8.27 29.53 -4.86
N GLY A 225 9.55 29.81 -5.12
CA GLY A 225 10.10 31.16 -4.96
C GLY A 225 11.55 31.19 -4.49
N GLU A 226 12.20 32.31 -4.77
CA GLU A 226 13.64 32.49 -4.53
C GLU A 226 13.99 32.47 -3.03
N PHE A 227 13.10 32.99 -2.17
CA PHE A 227 13.31 32.95 -0.72
C PHE A 227 13.50 31.52 -0.19
N ASN A 228 12.58 30.61 -0.50
CA ASN A 228 12.66 29.23 -0.01
C ASN A 228 13.86 28.50 -0.61
N LYS A 229 14.17 28.76 -1.88
CA LYS A 229 15.35 28.21 -2.53
C LYS A 229 16.63 28.60 -1.79
N GLN A 230 16.86 29.90 -1.58
CA GLN A 230 18.03 30.42 -0.88
C GLN A 230 18.08 29.95 0.58
N TYR A 231 16.94 29.96 1.27
CA TYR A 231 16.82 29.46 2.64
C TYR A 231 17.33 28.02 2.73
N PHE A 232 16.75 27.09 1.96
CA PHE A 232 17.19 25.70 1.98
C PHE A 232 18.62 25.52 1.45
N GLU A 233 19.06 26.30 0.48
CA GLU A 233 20.47 26.28 0.04
C GLU A 233 21.45 26.61 1.18
N SER A 234 21.09 27.54 2.08
CA SER A 234 21.91 27.98 3.21
C SER A 234 21.90 27.02 4.41
N ILE A 235 20.77 26.37 4.70
CA ILE A 235 20.64 25.52 5.90
C ILE A 235 20.93 24.04 5.61
N CYS A 236 20.82 23.62 4.35
CA CYS A 236 21.11 22.26 3.95
C CYS A 236 22.60 22.12 3.66
N LYS A 237 23.29 21.46 4.58
CA LYS A 237 24.70 21.05 4.45
C LYS A 237 24.91 20.10 3.28
#